data_AF-A0A1V3C102-F1
#
_entry.id   AF-A0A1V3C102-F1
#
_cell.length_a   1.000
_cell.length_b   1.000
_cell.length_c   1.000
_cell.angle_alpha   90.00
_cell.angle_beta   90.00
_cell.angle_gamma   90.00
#
_symmetry.space_group_name_H-M   'P 1'
#
loop_
_entity.id
_entity.type
_entity.pdbx_description
1 polymer ?
#
loop_
_entity_poly.entity_id
_entity_poly.type
_entity_poly.pdbx_seq_one_letter_code
_entity_poly.pdbx_strand_id
1 'polypeptide(L)' 'MSIWSRGDRTGRVEEALLMLEGQGLIDGLEILPGETKPYRVRVPAGIVHMDEDEASMFAFGAVVGAFGNVARQHA' A
#
# COMPACT_ATOMS: atom_id res chain seq x y z
N MET A 1 14.95 2.53 -13.81
CA MET A 1 15.27 3.33 -12.61
C MET A 1 14.60 2.65 -11.44
N SER A 2 15.34 2.30 -10.38
CA SER A 2 14.72 1.76 -9.17
C SER A 2 13.89 2.88 -8.54
N ILE A 3 12.57 2.71 -8.56
CA ILE A 3 11.60 3.68 -8.05
C ILE A 3 11.76 3.93 -6.54
N TRP A 4 12.36 2.96 -5.83
CA TRP A 4 12.88 3.01 -4.46
C TRP A 4 13.89 4.14 -4.13
N SER A 5 14.33 4.95 -5.10
CA SER A 5 15.27 6.06 -4.88
C SER A 5 14.61 7.43 -4.67
N ARG A 6 13.27 7.54 -4.67
CA ARG A 6 12.59 8.79 -4.27
C ARG A 6 12.74 8.96 -2.75
N GLY A 7 13.59 9.90 -2.35
CA GLY A 7 14.16 10.03 -1.01
C GLY A 7 13.23 10.52 0.11
N ASP A 8 11.92 10.60 -0.08
CA ASP A 8 10.96 10.95 0.99
C ASP A 8 10.05 9.77 1.36
N ARG A 9 9.54 9.79 2.60
CA ARG A 9 8.73 8.71 3.17
C ARG A 9 7.40 8.56 2.40
N THR A 10 6.78 9.68 2.04
CA THR A 10 5.55 9.78 1.26
C THR A 10 5.66 9.06 -0.09
N GLY A 11 6.72 9.31 -0.86
CA GLY A 11 6.93 8.67 -2.17
C GLY A 11 7.05 7.15 -2.07
N ARG A 12 7.63 6.63 -0.98
CA ARG A 12 7.71 5.18 -0.73
C ARG A 12 6.35 4.55 -0.41
N VAL A 13 5.48 5.26 0.30
CA VAL A 13 4.13 4.77 0.62
C VAL A 13 3.27 4.72 -0.63
N GLU A 14 3.29 5.78 -1.44
CA GLU A 14 2.58 5.81 -2.73
C GLU A 14 3.02 4.67 -3.65
N GLU A 15 4.33 4.45 -3.77
CA GLU A 15 4.89 3.37 -4.57
C GLU A 15 4.44 2.01 -4.07
N ALA A 16 4.48 1.77 -2.74
CA ALA A 16 4.03 0.52 -2.16
C ALA A 16 2.54 0.26 -2.44
N LEU A 17 1.69 1.28 -2.32
CA LEU A 17 0.26 1.14 -2.63
C LEU A 17 0.00 0.87 -4.12
N LEU A 18 0.71 1.58 -5.01
CA LEU A 18 0.65 1.32 -6.46
C LEU A 18 1.09 -0.11 -6.81
N MET A 19 2.12 -0.63 -6.14
CA MET A 19 2.55 -2.01 -6.33
C MET A 19 1.47 -3.01 -5.90
N LEU A 20 0.75 -2.75 -4.80
CA LEU A 20 -0.35 -3.61 -4.35
C LEU A 20 -1.50 -3.63 -5.35
N GLU A 21 -1.86 -2.46 -5.91
CA GLU A 21 -2.88 -2.36 -6.96
C GLU A 21 -2.44 -3.12 -8.22
N GLY A 22 -1.20 -2.91 -8.67
CA GLY A 22 -0.66 -3.62 -9.83
C GLY A 22 -0.57 -5.14 -9.67
N GLN A 23 -0.51 -5.64 -8.44
CA GLN A 23 -0.54 -7.08 -8.11
C GLN A 23 -1.96 -7.61 -7.88
N GLY A 24 -2.99 -6.76 -7.95
CA GLY A 24 -4.38 -7.12 -7.66
C GLY A 24 -4.63 -7.46 -6.19
N LEU A 25 -3.77 -7.00 -5.27
CA LEU A 25 -3.95 -7.17 -3.83
C LEU A 25 -4.92 -6.14 -3.24
N ILE A 26 -5.15 -5.04 -3.96
CA ILE A 26 -6.20 -4.05 -3.71
C ILE A 26 -6.95 -3.76 -5.03
N ASP A 27 -8.21 -3.36 -4.93
CA ASP A 27 -9.13 -3.18 -6.07
C ASP A 27 -9.05 -1.78 -6.70
N GLY A 28 -8.31 -0.87 -6.07
CA GLY A 28 -8.16 0.49 -6.57
C GLY A 28 -7.42 1.41 -5.59
N LEU A 29 -6.76 2.43 -6.14
CA LEU A 29 -6.10 3.48 -5.37
C LEU A 29 -6.47 4.87 -5.89
N GLU A 30 -6.85 5.77 -4.98
CA GLU A 30 -6.97 7.21 -5.25
C GLU A 30 -6.09 7.97 -4.23
N ILE A 31 -5.30 8.93 -4.71
CA ILE A 31 -4.43 9.78 -3.89
C ILE A 31 -4.92 11.23 -4.05
N LEU A 32 -5.27 11.88 -2.94
CA LEU A 32 -5.80 13.23 -2.90
C LEU A 32 -4.89 14.14 -2.09
N PRO A 33 -3.88 14.76 -2.74
CA PRO A 33 -2.94 15.64 -2.07
C PRO A 33 -3.66 16.79 -1.37
N GLY A 34 -3.29 17.05 -0.11
CA GLY A 34 -3.85 18.14 0.69
C GLY A 34 -5.01 17.76 1.60
N GLU A 35 -5.56 16.54 1.49
CA GLU A 35 -6.45 16.00 2.51
C GLU A 35 -5.66 15.50 3.73
N THR A 36 -6.27 15.52 4.92
CA THR A 36 -5.68 14.95 6.15
C THR A 36 -5.42 13.45 6.01
N LYS A 37 -6.22 12.77 5.18
CA LYS A 37 -6.10 11.34 4.85
C LYS A 37 -6.06 11.19 3.33
N PRO A 38 -4.90 11.43 2.69
CA PRO A 38 -4.81 11.53 1.25
C PRO A 38 -4.96 10.18 0.53
N TYR A 39 -4.84 9.04 1.21
CA TYR A 39 -4.88 7.72 0.58
C TYR A 39 -6.25 7.08 0.70
N ARG A 40 -6.87 6.76 -0.44
CA ARG A 40 -8.13 6.02 -0.52
C ARG A 40 -7.90 4.70 -1.24
N VAL A 41 -7.90 3.63 -0.47
CA VAL A 41 -7.68 2.27 -1.00
C VAL A 41 -9.02 1.55 -1.08
N ARG A 42 -9.36 1.03 -2.26
CA ARG A 42 -10.51 0.15 -2.44
C ARG A 42 -10.10 -1.29 -2.19
N VAL A 43 -10.86 -1.96 -1.35
CA VAL A 43 -10.78 -3.39 -1.06
C VAL A 43 -12.17 -4.01 -1.12
N PRO A 44 -12.32 -5.35 -1.10
CA PRO A 44 -13.64 -5.98 -1.19
C PRO A 44 -14.59 -5.57 -0.05
N ALA A 45 -14.05 -5.19 1.11
CA ALA A 45 -14.81 -4.72 2.26
C ALA A 45 -15.27 -3.25 2.16
N GLY A 46 -14.79 -2.47 1.18
CA GLY A 46 -15.12 -1.06 1.01
C GLY A 46 -13.90 -0.18 0.72
N ILE A 47 -14.04 1.12 0.96
CA ILE A 47 -12.96 2.11 0.77
C ILE A 47 -12.36 2.48 2.12
N VAL A 48 -11.05 2.39 2.24
CA VAL A 48 -10.28 2.75 3.45
C VAL A 48 -9.56 4.06 3.21
N HIS A 49 -9.82 5.05 4.07
CA HIS A 49 -9.21 6.38 4.01
C HIS A 49 -8.09 6.47 5.05
N MET A 50 -6.88 6.82 4.62
CA MET A 50 -5.68 6.73 5.43
C MET A 50 -4.78 7.96 5.32
N ASP A 51 -4.14 8.30 6.43
CA ASP A 51 -2.93 9.13 6.42
C ASP A 51 -1.68 8.31 6.02
N GLU A 52 -0.50 8.93 5.99
CA GLU A 52 0.75 8.28 5.57
C GLU A 52 1.19 7.14 6.50
N ASP A 53 0.94 7.26 7.80
CA ASP A 53 1.32 6.25 8.79
C ASP A 53 0.39 5.03 8.70
N GLU A 54 -0.92 5.28 8.61
CA GLU A 54 -1.94 4.26 8.39
C GLU A 54 -1.71 3.52 7.05
N ALA A 55 -1.42 4.26 5.98
CA ALA A 55 -1.16 3.69 4.66
C ALA A 55 0.13 2.85 4.63
N SER A 56 1.17 3.27 5.34
CA SER A 56 2.40 2.48 5.52
C SER A 56 2.10 1.13 6.17
N MET A 57 1.32 1.14 7.25
CA MET A 57 0.96 -0.07 7.99
C MET A 57 0.04 -0.98 7.19
N PHE A 58 -0.92 -0.39 6.47
CA PHE A 58 -1.78 -1.11 5.54
C PHE A 58 -0.95 -1.84 4.49
N ALA A 59 -0.01 -1.14 3.84
CA ALA A 59 0.80 -1.72 2.78
C ALA A 59 1.66 -2.88 3.30
N PHE A 60 2.28 -2.71 4.46
CA PHE A 60 3.03 -3.77 5.13
C PHE A 60 2.14 -4.98 5.46
N GLY A 61 0.96 -4.74 6.05
CA GLY A 61 0.00 -5.79 6.39
C GLY A 61 -0.49 -6.56 5.16
N ALA A 62 -0.77 -5.87 4.05
CA ALA A 62 -1.19 -6.49 2.79
C ALA A 62 -0.11 -7.43 2.23
N VAL A 63 1.15 -7.00 2.21
CA VAL A 63 2.29 -7.83 1.78
C VAL A 63 2.46 -9.04 2.69
N VAL A 64 2.45 -8.85 4.02
CA VAL A 64 2.58 -9.96 4.98
C VAL A 64 1.41 -10.95 4.84
N GLY A 65 0.19 -10.45 4.60
CA GLY A 65 -0.99 -11.29 4.35
C GLY A 65 -0.86 -12.13 3.08
N ALA A 66 -0.44 -11.50 1.98
CA ALA A 66 -0.29 -12.16 0.68
C ALA A 66 0.84 -13.20 0.66
N PHE A 67 2.00 -12.88 1.23
CA PHE A 67 3.21 -13.72 1.13
C PHE A 67 3.51 -14.53 2.39
N GLY A 68 2.85 -14.27 3.51
CA GLY A 68 3.16 -14.92 4.79
C GLY A 68 3.01 -16.44 4.76
N ASN A 69 2.06 -16.96 3.98
CA ASN A 69 1.91 -18.41 3.80
C ASN A 69 3.06 -19.02 2.99
N VAL A 70 3.51 -18.35 1.93
CA VAL A 70 4.65 -18.80 1.11
C VAL A 70 5.93 -18.81 1.95
N ALA A 71 6.15 -17.76 2.74
CA ALA A 71 7.32 -17.64 3.60
C ALA A 71 7.40 -18.76 4.66
N ARG A 72 6.26 -19.13 5.28
CA ARG A 72 6.20 -20.19 6.30
C ARG A 72 6.36 -21.60 5.73
N GLN A 73 6.03 -21.84 4.47
CA GLN A 73 6.19 -23.15 3.82
C GLN A 73 7.64 -23.46 3.44
N HIS A 74 8.51 -22.44 3.42
CA HIS A 74 9.92 -22.55 3.03
C HIS A 74 10.89 -22.20 4.19
N ALA A 75 10.40 -22.15 5.42
CA ALA A 75 11.17 -21.95 6.64
C ALA A 75 11.40 -23.27 7.37
#